data_AF-A0A958WYI5-F1
#
_entry.id   AF-A0A958WYI5-F1
#
_cell.length_a   1.000
_cell.length_b   1.000
_cell.length_c   1.000
_cell.angle_alpha   90.00
_cell.angle_beta   90.00
_cell.angle_gamma   90.00
#
_symmetry.space_group_name_H-M   'P 1'
#
loop_
_entity.id
_entity.type
_entity.pdbx_description
1 polymer ?
#
loop_
_entity_poly.entity_id
_entity_poly.type
_entity_poly.pdbx_seq_one_letter_code
_entity_poly.pdbx_strand_id
1 'polypeptide(L)'
;MKKLSTTTTLYVVGLFMLLWNPFSIAQTCSNVSGSTFTATIGTPATPTSAADFNYLTGTQLGRIFRDGVASTCAAPKACPGDFNTGTSYNYDSYSFVNNSASAECIVVDFNTGTCGTNVHGQVFLGSYTPSAGAGQLCGNNTYLGDVGSSVTQPFEVNVPAGATFTVVMTNTSSQQICDYSFTLNPSNPGVVISGAGCGGAAVPTMGQWGLIILALLTLSFGTVFLMRSRMAVAGAGNVSMGSGIPFDKSSYGKMLAAVMASVAVVFAVAVAAFGYEMTSADVPGSLLAGPVLAYLLHLLVPSRKEG
;
A
#
# COMPACT_ATOMS: atom_id res chain seq x y z
N MET A 1 -39.94 10.24 -32.06
CA MET A 1 -38.79 10.18 -31.14
C MET A 1 -38.10 8.84 -31.32
N LYS A 2 -36.78 8.85 -31.63
CA LYS A 2 -36.01 7.69 -32.12
C LYS A 2 -35.92 6.57 -31.06
N LYS A 3 -36.13 5.32 -31.48
CA LYS A 3 -35.83 4.11 -30.69
C LYS A 3 -34.37 4.19 -30.23
N LEU A 4 -34.10 4.31 -28.93
CA LEU A 4 -32.81 3.90 -28.42
C LEU A 4 -32.74 2.38 -28.53
N SER A 5 -31.89 1.93 -29.45
CA SER A 5 -31.64 0.53 -29.77
C SER A 5 -31.01 -0.18 -28.57
N THR A 6 -31.20 -1.50 -28.46
CA THR A 6 -30.49 -2.43 -27.56
C THR A 6 -28.97 -2.15 -27.48
N THR A 7 -28.43 -1.55 -28.53
CA THR A 7 -27.06 -1.02 -28.63
C THR A 7 -26.72 -0.01 -27.53
N THR A 8 -27.60 0.90 -27.11
CA THR A 8 -27.29 1.89 -26.05
C THR A 8 -27.18 1.23 -24.67
N THR A 9 -27.99 0.21 -24.37
CA THR A 9 -27.86 -0.59 -23.14
C THR A 9 -26.53 -1.36 -23.14
N LEU A 10 -26.13 -1.93 -24.28
CA LEU A 10 -24.82 -2.56 -24.44
C LEU A 10 -23.65 -1.57 -24.30
N TYR A 11 -23.78 -0.32 -24.76
CA TYR A 11 -22.74 0.70 -24.57
C TYR A 11 -22.60 1.12 -23.10
N VAL A 12 -23.70 1.24 -22.34
CA VAL A 12 -23.64 1.58 -20.91
C VAL A 12 -23.09 0.42 -20.09
N VAL A 13 -23.46 -0.82 -20.40
CA VAL A 13 -22.88 -2.02 -19.77
C VAL A 13 -21.42 -2.23 -20.17
N GLY A 14 -21.06 -1.95 -21.43
CA GLY A 14 -19.68 -2.00 -21.93
C GLY A 14 -18.78 -0.91 -21.35
N LEU A 15 -19.30 0.31 -21.15
CA LEU A 15 -18.59 1.37 -20.42
C LEU A 15 -18.41 1.00 -18.94
N PHE A 16 -19.40 0.33 -18.33
CA PHE A 16 -19.29 -0.21 -16.98
C PHE A 16 -18.27 -1.35 -16.90
N MET A 17 -18.13 -2.19 -17.94
CA MET A 17 -17.09 -3.22 -18.04
C MET A 17 -15.69 -2.64 -18.27
N LEU A 18 -15.56 -1.51 -18.98
CA LEU A 18 -14.29 -0.79 -19.14
C LEU A 18 -13.88 -0.01 -17.88
N LEU A 19 -14.86 0.42 -17.08
CA LEU A 19 -14.66 1.04 -15.76
C LEU A 19 -14.52 -0.01 -14.63
N TRP A 20 -15.04 -1.23 -14.84
CA TRP A 20 -14.66 -2.47 -14.13
C TRP A 20 -13.35 -3.01 -14.69
N ASN A 21 -12.32 -2.18 -14.66
CA ASN A 21 -10.99 -2.72 -14.57
C ASN A 21 -10.60 -2.79 -13.09
N PRO A 22 -10.92 -3.88 -12.36
CA PRO A 22 -10.35 -4.13 -11.04
C PRO A 22 -8.92 -4.68 -11.16
N PHE A 23 -8.16 -4.38 -12.22
CA PHE A 23 -6.69 -4.36 -12.11
C PHE A 23 -6.27 -3.19 -11.21
N SER A 24 -6.76 -3.16 -9.97
CA SER A 24 -5.82 -3.00 -8.87
C SER A 24 -4.96 -4.23 -8.95
N ILE A 25 -3.85 -4.15 -9.69
CA ILE A 25 -2.73 -5.04 -9.45
C ILE A 25 -2.50 -4.88 -7.95
N ALA A 26 -2.90 -5.86 -7.14
CA ALA A 26 -2.43 -5.95 -5.78
C ALA A 26 -0.92 -5.87 -5.95
N GLN A 27 -0.31 -4.76 -5.51
CA GLN A 27 1.13 -4.61 -5.59
C GLN A 27 1.67 -5.72 -4.71
N THR A 28 2.05 -6.84 -5.33
CA THR A 28 2.58 -7.98 -4.62
C THR A 28 3.96 -7.56 -4.17
N CYS A 29 4.07 -7.21 -2.90
CA CYS A 29 5.32 -7.04 -2.21
C CYS A 29 6.27 -8.17 -2.60
N SER A 30 7.36 -7.86 -3.31
CA SER A 30 8.30 -8.90 -3.68
C SER A 30 9.00 -9.39 -2.40
N ASN A 31 9.17 -10.71 -2.30
CA ASN A 31 9.99 -11.30 -1.25
C ASN A 31 11.44 -10.91 -1.48
N VAL A 32 12.06 -10.28 -0.48
CA VAL A 32 13.45 -9.84 -0.50
C VAL A 32 14.35 -10.66 0.43
N SER A 33 13.84 -11.73 1.01
CA SER A 33 14.64 -12.64 1.84
C SER A 33 15.71 -13.31 0.98
N GLY A 34 16.97 -13.24 1.41
CA GLY A 34 18.12 -13.71 0.65
C GLY A 34 18.57 -12.80 -0.49
N SER A 35 17.87 -11.69 -0.75
CA SER A 35 18.30 -10.70 -1.75
C SER A 35 19.45 -9.84 -1.21
N THR A 36 20.48 -9.66 -2.02
CA THR A 36 21.59 -8.75 -1.72
C THR A 36 21.24 -7.34 -2.17
N PHE A 37 21.34 -6.40 -1.24
CA PHE A 37 21.18 -4.96 -1.49
C PHE A 37 22.56 -4.34 -1.62
N THR A 38 22.79 -3.59 -2.70
CA THR A 38 24.01 -2.81 -2.90
C THR A 38 23.63 -1.35 -3.11
N ALA A 39 24.35 -0.45 -2.45
CA ALA A 39 24.14 0.98 -2.55
C ALA A 39 25.43 1.77 -2.27
N THR A 40 25.39 3.03 -2.67
CA THR A 40 26.46 4.00 -2.45
C THR A 40 26.00 5.02 -1.42
N ILE A 41 26.65 5.05 -0.26
CA ILE A 41 26.19 5.83 0.89
C ILE A 41 26.10 7.33 0.61
N GLY A 42 25.01 7.97 1.06
CA GLY A 42 24.80 9.40 0.92
C GLY A 42 24.43 9.82 -0.52
N THR A 43 24.08 8.87 -1.39
CA THR A 43 23.64 9.17 -2.76
C THR A 43 22.18 8.77 -2.97
N PRO A 44 21.40 9.56 -3.73
CA PRO A 44 20.01 9.27 -4.03
C PRO A 44 19.84 8.18 -5.11
N ALA A 45 20.92 7.54 -5.54
CA ALA A 45 20.84 6.43 -6.49
C ALA A 45 20.05 5.29 -5.86
N THR A 46 19.02 4.82 -6.57
CA THR A 46 18.23 3.68 -6.11
C THR A 46 19.12 2.44 -6.00
N PRO A 47 19.10 1.73 -4.87
CA PRO A 47 19.86 0.50 -4.67
C PRO A 47 19.54 -0.51 -5.77
N THR A 48 20.53 -1.28 -6.21
CA THR A 48 20.34 -2.34 -7.22
C THR A 48 19.67 -3.56 -6.59
N SER A 49 18.35 -3.47 -6.37
CA SER A 49 17.51 -4.60 -6.00
C SER A 49 16.09 -4.37 -6.51
N ALA A 50 15.44 -5.44 -6.96
CA ALA A 50 14.03 -5.41 -7.30
C ALA A 50 13.21 -5.21 -6.01
N ALA A 51 12.37 -4.16 -5.99
CA ALA A 51 11.14 -4.00 -5.21
C ALA A 51 11.14 -3.07 -3.96
N ASP A 52 10.26 -2.07 -4.04
CA ASP A 52 9.24 -1.70 -3.05
C ASP A 52 9.62 -1.52 -1.57
N PHE A 53 10.84 -1.09 -1.23
CA PHE A 53 11.18 -0.57 0.10
C PHE A 53 11.19 0.96 0.12
N ASN A 54 10.96 1.54 1.30
CA ASN A 54 11.22 2.95 1.51
C ASN A 54 12.72 3.14 1.72
N TYR A 55 13.35 3.91 0.83
CA TYR A 55 14.75 4.28 0.90
C TYR A 55 14.87 5.77 1.21
N LEU A 56 15.58 6.10 2.28
CA LEU A 56 15.95 7.47 2.61
C LEU A 56 17.46 7.55 2.75
N THR A 57 18.04 8.59 2.16
CA THR A 57 19.46 8.93 2.26
C THR A 57 19.59 10.39 2.70
N GLY A 58 20.67 10.72 3.39
CA GLY A 58 20.97 12.09 3.74
C GLY A 58 22.14 12.20 4.70
N THR A 59 22.08 13.23 5.53
CA THR A 59 23.06 13.47 6.58
C THR A 59 22.39 13.47 7.94
N GLN A 60 23.14 13.08 8.96
CA GLN A 60 22.71 13.08 10.35
C GLN A 60 23.84 13.56 11.26
N LEU A 61 23.50 14.07 12.43
CA LEU A 61 24.48 14.41 13.47
C LEU A 61 24.75 13.20 14.38
N GLY A 62 26.03 12.86 14.50
CA GLY A 62 26.48 11.71 15.28
C GLY A 62 26.13 10.36 14.66
N ARG A 63 26.53 9.32 15.38
CA ARG A 63 26.34 7.91 15.02
C ARG A 63 26.27 7.06 16.29
N ILE A 64 25.89 5.79 16.18
CA ILE A 64 25.97 4.86 17.31
C ILE A 64 27.44 4.59 17.68
N PHE A 65 27.71 4.46 18.97
CA PHE A 65 29.00 4.04 19.50
C PHE A 65 29.31 2.59 19.11
N ARG A 66 30.52 2.34 18.60
CA ARG A 66 30.96 1.00 18.21
C ARG A 66 31.64 0.33 19.40
N ASP A 67 30.94 -0.58 20.07
CA ASP A 67 31.45 -1.31 21.22
C ASP A 67 32.22 -2.59 20.85
N GLY A 68 32.25 -2.94 19.56
CA GLY A 68 32.95 -4.12 19.04
C GLY A 68 32.19 -5.44 19.21
N VAL A 69 30.95 -5.41 19.73
CA VAL A 69 30.14 -6.61 19.98
C VAL A 69 28.96 -6.64 19.02
N ALA A 70 28.95 -7.58 18.08
CA ALA A 70 27.81 -7.76 17.17
C ALA A 70 26.57 -8.25 17.92
N SER A 71 25.39 -7.79 17.54
CA SER A 71 24.12 -8.26 18.11
C SER A 71 23.83 -9.71 17.74
N THR A 72 23.12 -10.41 18.64
CA THR A 72 22.61 -11.77 18.41
C THR A 72 21.17 -11.86 18.88
N CYS A 73 20.37 -12.73 18.27
CA CYS A 73 18.97 -12.90 18.70
C CYS A 73 18.84 -13.58 20.07
N ALA A 74 19.85 -14.35 20.48
CA ALA A 74 19.90 -15.02 21.77
C ALA A 74 19.97 -14.04 22.96
N ALA A 75 20.56 -12.85 22.73
CA ALA A 75 20.70 -11.82 23.75
C ALA A 75 20.47 -10.43 23.12
N PRO A 76 19.24 -9.88 23.19
CA PRO A 76 18.93 -8.55 22.70
C PRO A 76 19.88 -7.51 23.31
N LYS A 77 20.60 -6.79 22.44
CA LYS A 77 21.61 -5.82 22.83
C LYS A 77 20.94 -4.46 23.12
N ALA A 78 21.34 -3.80 24.21
CA ALA A 78 20.94 -2.41 24.46
C ALA A 78 21.70 -1.46 23.51
N CYS A 79 21.11 -0.31 23.19
CA CYS A 79 21.78 0.68 22.35
C CYS A 79 23.12 1.09 22.98
N PRO A 80 24.27 0.97 22.27
CA PRO A 80 25.60 1.32 22.81
C PRO A 80 25.78 2.79 23.20
N GLY A 81 24.84 3.65 22.82
CA GLY A 81 24.89 5.10 23.04
C GLY A 81 25.30 5.86 21.78
N ASP A 82 25.11 7.17 21.84
CA ASP A 82 25.44 8.08 20.75
C ASP A 82 26.90 8.55 20.85
N PHE A 83 27.55 8.73 19.70
CA PHE A 83 28.93 9.17 19.59
C PHE A 83 29.08 10.31 18.57
N ASN A 84 30.02 11.23 18.84
CA ASN A 84 30.34 12.37 17.96
C ASN A 84 29.12 13.16 17.49
N THR A 85 28.23 13.49 18.42
CA THR A 85 26.94 14.14 18.14
C THR A 85 27.03 15.55 17.54
N GLY A 86 28.22 16.15 17.48
CA GLY A 86 28.47 17.41 16.77
C GLY A 86 28.98 17.24 15.33
N THR A 87 29.21 16.01 14.87
CA THR A 87 29.78 15.71 13.55
C THR A 87 28.70 15.19 12.61
N SER A 88 28.70 15.68 11.37
CA SER A 88 27.80 15.21 10.31
C SER A 88 28.33 13.92 9.67
N TYR A 89 27.48 12.92 9.52
CA TYR A 89 27.76 11.66 8.82
C TYR A 89 26.69 11.42 7.74
N ASN A 90 27.07 10.79 6.62
CA ASN A 90 26.08 10.31 5.66
C ASN A 90 25.40 9.07 6.24
N TYR A 91 24.13 8.92 5.91
CA TYR A 91 23.37 7.73 6.23
C TYR A 91 22.44 7.34 5.09
N ASP A 92 22.17 6.05 5.05
CA ASP A 92 21.13 5.44 4.23
C ASP A 92 20.23 4.60 5.15
N SER A 93 18.95 4.51 4.83
CA SER A 93 18.00 3.71 5.59
C SER A 93 17.00 3.00 4.68
N TYR A 94 16.66 1.78 5.07
CA TYR A 94 15.84 0.84 4.31
C TYR A 94 14.79 0.24 5.21
N SER A 95 13.51 0.49 4.92
CA SER A 95 12.42 -0.08 5.72
C SER A 95 11.90 -1.37 5.10
N PHE A 96 11.77 -2.40 5.94
CA PHE A 96 11.31 -3.75 5.62
C PHE A 96 10.22 -4.21 6.59
N VAL A 97 9.54 -5.31 6.27
CA VAL A 97 8.50 -5.92 7.09
C VAL A 97 8.78 -7.41 7.26
N ASN A 98 8.70 -7.91 8.50
CA ASN A 98 8.62 -9.34 8.77
C ASN A 98 7.18 -9.81 8.53
N ASN A 99 6.89 -10.47 7.42
CA ASN A 99 5.53 -10.92 7.10
C ASN A 99 5.16 -12.25 7.76
N SER A 100 6.03 -12.84 8.58
CA SER A 100 5.68 -14.05 9.31
C SER A 100 4.72 -13.76 10.46
N ALA A 101 3.96 -14.79 10.86
CA ALA A 101 3.06 -14.74 12.00
C ALA A 101 3.77 -14.89 13.36
N SER A 102 5.11 -15.01 13.36
CA SER A 102 5.94 -15.19 14.55
C SER A 102 7.09 -14.17 14.59
N ALA A 103 7.66 -13.97 15.77
CA ALA A 103 8.93 -13.24 15.85
C ALA A 103 10.01 -14.03 15.09
N GLU A 104 10.83 -13.32 14.32
CA GLU A 104 11.87 -13.92 13.50
C GLU A 104 13.23 -13.33 13.85
N CYS A 105 14.24 -14.20 13.93
CA CYS A 105 15.62 -13.78 13.99
C CYS A 105 16.11 -13.49 12.57
N ILE A 106 16.37 -12.21 12.28
CA ILE A 106 16.87 -11.77 10.98
C ILE A 106 18.39 -11.65 11.07
N VAL A 107 19.08 -12.48 10.29
CA VAL A 107 20.53 -12.38 10.07
C VAL A 107 20.77 -11.33 9.00
N VAL A 108 21.54 -10.29 9.33
CA VAL A 108 21.97 -9.26 8.41
C VAL A 108 23.42 -9.54 8.03
N ASP A 109 23.64 -10.10 6.85
CA ASP A 109 24.99 -10.33 6.31
C ASP A 109 25.54 -9.01 5.77
N PHE A 110 26.25 -8.28 6.63
CA PHE A 110 26.78 -6.96 6.32
C PHE A 110 28.17 -7.04 5.68
N ASN A 111 28.35 -6.30 4.59
CA ASN A 111 29.61 -6.17 3.88
C ASN A 111 29.97 -4.70 3.66
N THR A 112 31.15 -4.31 4.15
CA THR A 112 31.61 -2.93 4.11
C THR A 112 31.97 -2.43 2.72
N GLY A 113 32.13 -3.31 1.73
CA GLY A 113 32.46 -2.94 0.35
C GLY A 113 33.67 -2.01 0.24
N THR A 114 33.56 -0.95 -0.56
CA THR A 114 34.63 0.05 -0.75
C THR A 114 34.69 1.08 0.38
N CYS A 115 33.73 1.06 1.32
CA CYS A 115 33.76 1.93 2.49
C CYS A 115 34.81 1.53 3.54
N GLY A 116 35.32 0.28 3.50
CA GLY A 116 36.24 -0.23 4.51
C GLY A 116 35.67 -0.02 5.92
N THR A 117 36.41 0.61 6.83
CA THR A 117 35.92 0.84 8.20
C THR A 117 34.97 2.03 8.34
N ASN A 118 34.69 2.78 7.26
CA ASN A 118 33.88 4.01 7.27
C ASN A 118 32.39 3.76 6.97
N VAL A 119 31.86 2.61 7.38
CA VAL A 119 30.43 2.30 7.34
C VAL A 119 30.06 1.40 8.52
N HIS A 120 28.88 1.58 9.08
CA HIS A 120 28.38 0.80 10.21
C HIS A 120 26.92 0.46 9.98
N GLY A 121 26.58 -0.83 10.11
CA GLY A 121 25.22 -1.33 9.97
C GLY A 121 24.53 -1.48 11.30
N GLN A 122 23.31 -0.98 11.39
CA GLN A 122 22.47 -1.02 12.58
C GLN A 122 21.00 -1.17 12.18
N VAL A 123 20.17 -1.67 13.09
CA VAL A 123 18.75 -1.93 12.82
C VAL A 123 17.91 -1.37 13.95
N PHE A 124 16.80 -0.74 13.57
CA PHE A 124 15.79 -0.21 14.47
C PHE A 124 14.42 -0.82 14.16
N LEU A 125 13.56 -0.92 15.17
CA LEU A 125 12.16 -1.28 15.02
C LEU A 125 11.38 -0.06 14.52
N GLY A 126 10.46 -0.29 13.58
CA GLY A 126 9.64 0.74 12.97
C GLY A 126 10.44 1.64 12.02
N SER A 127 10.10 2.93 12.04
CA SER A 127 10.75 3.96 11.22
C SER A 127 12.05 4.47 11.84
N TYR A 128 12.99 4.85 10.98
CA TYR A 128 14.20 5.56 11.40
C TYR A 128 14.02 7.08 11.31
N THR A 129 14.35 7.78 12.40
CA THR A 129 14.46 9.23 12.46
C THR A 129 15.93 9.59 12.63
N PRO A 130 16.58 10.21 11.61
CA PRO A 130 17.97 10.63 11.72
C PRO A 130 18.13 11.67 12.83
N SER A 131 19.26 11.62 13.51
CA SER A 131 19.55 12.58 14.58
C SER A 131 19.81 13.98 14.03
N ALA A 132 19.21 14.97 14.69
CA ALA A 132 19.43 16.39 14.47
C ALA A 132 20.29 17.04 15.58
N GLY A 133 20.86 16.26 16.50
CA GLY A 133 21.60 16.77 17.66
C GLY A 133 22.13 15.70 18.62
N ALA A 134 22.51 16.11 19.84
CA ALA A 134 23.16 15.19 20.78
C ALA A 134 22.23 14.25 21.53
N GLY A 135 22.44 12.94 21.40
CA GLY A 135 21.75 11.90 22.18
C GLY A 135 20.42 11.44 21.59
N GLN A 136 20.17 11.71 20.30
CA GLN A 136 18.89 11.46 19.65
C GLN A 136 18.82 10.14 18.87
N LEU A 137 19.93 9.46 18.57
CA LEU A 137 19.84 8.22 17.77
C LEU A 137 19.24 7.08 18.58
N CYS A 138 19.82 6.77 19.73
CA CYS A 138 19.26 5.76 20.65
C CYS A 138 17.94 6.21 21.30
N GLY A 139 17.71 7.52 21.44
CA GLY A 139 16.53 8.07 22.11
C GLY A 139 15.28 8.20 21.22
N ASN A 140 15.46 8.56 19.95
CA ASN A 140 14.34 8.76 19.01
C ASN A 140 13.94 7.46 18.29
N ASN A 141 14.79 6.44 18.33
CA ASN A 141 14.58 5.20 17.59
C ASN A 141 14.58 4.00 18.55
N THR A 142 13.80 2.98 18.21
CA THR A 142 13.76 1.74 19.00
C THR A 142 14.86 0.80 18.50
N TYR A 143 16.02 0.82 19.14
CA TYR A 143 17.20 0.03 18.74
C TYR A 143 16.96 -1.48 18.87
N LEU A 144 17.35 -2.25 17.84
CA LEU A 144 17.29 -3.73 17.84
C LEU A 144 18.67 -4.38 17.82
N GLY A 145 19.66 -3.76 17.15
CA GLY A 145 21.01 -4.29 17.11
C GLY A 145 21.91 -3.60 16.10
N ASP A 146 23.19 -3.94 16.14
CA ASP A 146 24.20 -3.46 15.21
C ASP A 146 25.31 -4.49 15.00
N VAL A 147 26.18 -4.19 14.03
CA VAL A 147 27.31 -5.03 13.66
C VAL A 147 28.46 -5.00 14.69
N GLY A 148 28.40 -4.16 15.72
CA GLY A 148 29.41 -3.98 16.77
C GLY A 148 30.64 -3.21 16.29
N SER A 149 31.29 -3.71 15.26
CA SER A 149 32.45 -3.10 14.61
C SER A 149 32.21 -2.91 13.11
N SER A 150 32.84 -1.90 12.51
CA SER A 150 32.74 -1.60 11.08
C SER A 150 33.59 -2.56 10.24
N VAL A 151 33.24 -3.83 10.28
CA VAL A 151 33.90 -4.92 9.56
C VAL A 151 32.84 -5.78 8.88
N THR A 152 33.19 -6.43 7.77
CA THR A 152 32.32 -7.39 7.10
C THR A 152 32.10 -8.60 8.00
N GLN A 153 30.90 -8.72 8.55
CA GLN A 153 30.47 -9.83 9.40
C GLN A 153 28.94 -9.82 9.55
N PRO A 154 28.31 -10.98 9.82
CA PRO A 154 26.90 -11.03 10.14
C PRO A 154 26.62 -10.46 11.54
N PHE A 155 25.40 -9.97 11.72
CA PHE A 155 24.81 -9.73 13.03
C PHE A 155 23.32 -10.05 12.97
N GLU A 156 22.71 -10.26 14.12
CA GLU A 156 21.32 -10.73 14.18
C GLU A 156 20.45 -9.83 15.04
N VAL A 157 19.18 -9.71 14.64
CA VAL A 157 18.18 -8.94 15.37
C VAL A 157 16.84 -9.67 15.41
N ASN A 158 16.18 -9.58 16.56
CA ASN A 158 14.85 -10.18 16.74
C ASN A 158 13.76 -9.19 16.30
N VAL A 159 13.00 -9.55 15.27
CA VAL A 159 11.93 -8.71 14.71
C VAL A 159 10.57 -9.36 15.01
N PRO A 160 9.65 -8.68 15.72
CA PRO A 160 8.32 -9.23 16.01
C PRO A 160 7.51 -9.57 14.75
N ALA A 161 6.50 -10.43 14.91
CA ALA A 161 5.57 -10.80 13.84
C ALA A 161 4.87 -9.56 13.25
N GLY A 162 4.83 -9.46 11.91
CA GLY A 162 4.18 -8.35 11.21
C GLY A 162 4.81 -6.97 11.43
N ALA A 163 5.95 -6.89 12.11
CA ALA A 163 6.56 -5.61 12.44
C ALA A 163 7.40 -5.06 11.27
N THR A 164 7.33 -3.74 11.11
CA THR A 164 8.28 -2.99 10.29
C THR A 164 9.59 -2.83 11.04
N PHE A 165 10.71 -2.94 10.35
CA PHE A 165 12.05 -2.62 10.86
C PHE A 165 12.83 -1.85 9.81
N THR A 166 13.79 -1.05 10.25
CA THR A 166 14.63 -0.24 9.37
C THR A 166 16.09 -0.59 9.56
N VAL A 167 16.73 -1.03 8.48
CA VAL A 167 18.18 -1.22 8.40
C VAL A 167 18.80 0.13 8.04
N VAL A 168 19.80 0.55 8.78
CA VAL A 168 20.46 1.84 8.61
C VAL A 168 21.96 1.61 8.45
N MET A 169 22.52 2.27 7.45
CA MET A 169 23.96 2.35 7.25
C MET A 169 24.42 3.77 7.51
N THR A 170 25.49 3.95 8.29
CA THR A 170 26.01 5.28 8.62
C THR A 170 27.54 5.30 8.47
N ASN A 171 28.10 6.39 7.96
CA ASN A 171 29.55 6.59 8.01
C ASN A 171 30.07 6.64 9.46
N THR A 172 31.38 6.44 9.65
CA THR A 172 31.97 6.36 11.00
C THR A 172 33.11 7.34 11.28
N SER A 173 33.82 7.82 10.26
CA SER A 173 34.94 8.76 10.40
C SER A 173 34.68 10.10 9.72
N SER A 174 34.03 10.10 8.56
CA SER A 174 33.76 11.29 7.75
C SER A 174 32.63 11.02 6.75
N GLN A 175 32.08 12.09 6.15
CA GLN A 175 31.13 11.99 5.04
C GLN A 175 31.83 11.51 3.76
N GLN A 176 32.00 10.20 3.65
CA GLN A 176 32.60 9.55 2.49
C GLN A 176 31.50 8.94 1.64
N ILE A 177 31.62 9.10 0.33
CA ILE A 177 30.81 8.37 -0.65
C ILE A 177 31.56 7.08 -1.00
N CYS A 178 30.91 5.95 -0.79
CA CYS A 178 31.48 4.63 -1.01
C CYS A 178 30.37 3.57 -1.02
N ASP A 179 30.70 2.38 -1.50
CA ASP A 179 29.75 1.30 -1.72
C ASP A 179 29.80 0.30 -0.57
N TYR A 180 28.63 -0.18 -0.19
CA TYR A 180 28.45 -1.27 0.76
C TYR A 180 27.36 -2.21 0.25
N SER A 181 27.24 -3.38 0.89
CA SER A 181 26.12 -4.28 0.64
C SER A 181 25.66 -4.99 1.90
N PHE A 182 24.42 -5.46 1.88
CA PHE A 182 23.91 -6.34 2.91
C PHE A 182 22.88 -7.33 2.34
N THR A 183 22.72 -8.47 3.00
CA THR A 183 21.67 -9.45 2.69
C THR A 183 20.84 -9.72 3.94
N LEU A 184 19.53 -9.95 3.79
CA LEU A 184 18.62 -10.27 4.89
C LEU A 184 18.23 -11.74 4.83
N ASN A 185 18.67 -12.51 5.83
CA ASN A 185 18.43 -13.94 5.91
C ASN A 185 17.64 -14.26 7.20
N PRO A 186 16.33 -14.49 7.13
CA PRO A 186 15.59 -14.98 8.28
C PRO A 186 16.08 -16.38 8.67
N SER A 187 16.20 -16.64 9.97
CA SER A 187 16.70 -17.91 10.52
C SER A 187 15.81 -19.10 10.17
N ASN A 188 14.50 -18.89 10.05
CA ASN A 188 13.53 -19.89 9.67
C ASN A 188 13.35 -19.91 8.14
N PRO A 189 13.61 -21.05 7.47
CA PRO A 189 13.39 -21.17 6.05
C PRO A 189 11.90 -21.02 5.70
N GLY A 190 11.59 -20.20 4.70
CA GLY A 190 10.23 -19.92 4.26
C GLY A 190 9.61 -18.64 4.82
N VAL A 191 10.30 -17.94 5.72
CA VAL A 191 9.88 -16.59 6.12
C VAL A 191 10.04 -15.60 4.97
N VAL A 192 9.04 -14.74 4.81
CA VAL A 192 9.01 -13.71 3.79
C VAL A 192 9.25 -12.35 4.43
N ILE A 193 10.35 -11.71 4.04
CA ILE A 193 10.64 -10.30 4.26
C ILE A 193 10.22 -9.54 3.00
N SER A 194 9.54 -8.42 3.16
CA SER A 194 9.23 -7.50 2.05
C SER A 194 9.69 -6.08 2.36
N GLY A 195 9.84 -5.25 1.33
CA GLY A 195 10.03 -3.81 1.54
C GLY A 195 8.80 -3.15 2.15
N ALA A 196 8.97 -2.16 3.02
CA ALA A 196 7.85 -1.46 3.67
C ALA A 196 7.18 -0.39 2.77
N GLY A 197 7.65 -0.22 1.53
CA GLY A 197 7.06 0.69 0.53
C GLY A 197 6.00 0.00 -0.35
N CYS A 198 5.90 -1.33 -0.31
CA CYS A 198 4.94 -2.11 -1.08
C CYS A 198 3.49 -2.02 -0.58
N GLY A 199 3.31 -1.42 0.59
CA GLY A 199 2.05 -0.90 1.05
C GLY A 199 2.27 0.58 1.30
N GLY A 200 2.08 1.41 0.27
CA GLY A 200 1.67 2.78 0.55
C GLY A 200 0.59 2.65 1.60
N ALA A 201 0.80 3.23 2.79
CA ALA A 201 -0.16 3.19 3.88
C ALA A 201 -1.51 3.32 3.19
N ALA A 202 -2.38 2.32 3.34
CA ALA A 202 -3.73 2.50 2.90
C ALA A 202 -4.14 3.76 3.66
N VAL A 203 -4.08 4.91 2.98
CA VAL A 203 -4.95 6.02 3.28
C VAL A 203 -6.26 5.29 3.48
N PRO A 204 -6.97 5.50 4.59
CA PRO A 204 -8.34 5.03 4.71
C PRO A 204 -9.16 5.80 3.66
N THR A 205 -8.86 5.57 2.38
CA THR A 205 -9.80 5.52 1.30
C THR A 205 -10.84 4.58 1.84
N MET A 206 -12.05 5.11 1.95
CA MET A 206 -13.24 4.29 2.11
C MET A 206 -13.02 3.10 1.17
N GLY A 207 -12.83 1.89 1.70
CA GLY A 207 -12.27 0.76 0.93
C GLY A 207 -12.98 0.64 -0.41
N GLN A 208 -12.33 0.24 -1.49
CA GLN A 208 -12.78 0.37 -2.90
C GLN A 208 -14.33 0.38 -3.12
N TRP A 209 -15.05 -0.53 -2.47
CA TRP A 209 -16.52 -0.57 -2.38
C TRP A 209 -17.23 0.69 -1.84
N GLY A 210 -16.74 1.31 -0.77
CA GLY A 210 -17.24 2.55 -0.20
C GLY A 210 -17.14 3.74 -1.16
N LEU A 211 -16.04 3.88 -1.92
CA LEU A 211 -15.93 4.89 -2.96
C LEU A 211 -16.88 4.61 -4.13
N ILE A 212 -17.03 3.34 -4.53
CA ILE A 212 -18.01 2.94 -5.57
C ILE A 212 -19.43 3.29 -5.12
N ILE A 213 -19.82 2.93 -3.89
CA ILE A 213 -21.14 3.24 -3.34
C ILE A 213 -21.34 4.76 -3.24
N LEU A 214 -20.34 5.50 -2.77
CA LEU A 214 -20.41 6.97 -2.71
C LEU A 214 -20.57 7.59 -4.10
N ALA A 215 -19.82 7.12 -5.09
CA ALA A 215 -19.93 7.57 -6.48
C ALA A 215 -21.31 7.25 -7.07
N LEU A 216 -21.83 6.04 -6.85
CA LEU A 216 -23.16 5.64 -7.31
C LEU A 216 -24.28 6.44 -6.62
N LEU A 217 -24.16 6.73 -5.33
CA LEU A 217 -25.13 7.52 -4.57
C LEU A 217 -25.12 8.98 -5.02
N THR A 218 -23.95 9.60 -5.18
CA THR A 218 -23.82 10.98 -5.65
C THR A 218 -24.32 11.14 -7.08
N LEU A 219 -24.04 10.17 -7.96
CA LEU A 219 -24.55 10.15 -9.32
C LEU A 219 -26.08 9.94 -9.36
N SER A 220 -26.61 9.06 -8.51
CA SER A 220 -28.06 8.87 -8.35
C SER A 220 -28.74 10.14 -7.86
N PHE A 221 -28.16 10.84 -6.88
CA PHE A 221 -28.69 12.10 -6.38
C PHE A 221 -28.63 13.21 -7.44
N GLY A 222 -27.50 13.33 -8.14
CA GLY A 222 -27.30 14.31 -9.22
C GLY A 222 -28.26 14.11 -10.39
N THR A 223 -28.51 12.86 -10.80
CA THR A 223 -29.48 12.55 -11.87
C THR A 223 -30.91 12.90 -11.48
N VAL A 224 -31.34 12.64 -10.24
CA VAL A 224 -32.66 13.07 -9.73
C VAL A 224 -32.76 14.60 -9.74
N PHE A 225 -31.72 15.32 -9.31
CA PHE A 225 -31.71 16.79 -9.31
C PHE A 225 -31.82 17.36 -10.73
N LEU A 226 -31.08 16.80 -11.70
CA LEU A 226 -31.13 17.21 -13.11
C LEU A 226 -32.47 16.86 -13.79
N MET A 227 -33.08 15.74 -13.44
CA MET A 227 -34.42 15.40 -13.92
C MET A 227 -35.48 16.37 -13.39
N ARG A 228 -35.35 16.80 -12.12
CA ARG A 228 -36.22 17.81 -11.53
C ARG A 228 -36.03 19.19 -12.16
N SER A 229 -34.80 19.62 -12.40
CA SER A 229 -34.53 20.93 -13.01
C SER A 229 -35.03 21.02 -14.46
N ARG A 230 -35.02 19.92 -15.21
CA ARG A 230 -35.63 19.85 -16.55
C ARG A 230 -37.15 20.03 -16.56
N MET A 231 -37.84 19.63 -15.49
CA MET A 231 -39.29 19.83 -15.35
C MET A 231 -39.65 21.27 -14.95
N ALA A 232 -38.74 22.02 -14.31
CA ALA A 232 -38.95 23.42 -13.97
C ALA A 232 -38.80 24.39 -15.16
N VAL A 233 -38.02 24.01 -16.19
CA VAL A 233 -37.76 24.84 -17.39
C VAL A 233 -38.81 24.66 -18.49
N ALA A 234 -39.68 23.65 -18.40
CA ALA A 234 -40.75 23.39 -19.38
C ALA A 234 -42.04 24.20 -19.16
N GLY A 235 -42.06 25.13 -18.20
CA GLY A 235 -43.05 26.20 -18.10
C GLY A 235 -44.49 25.76 -17.80
N ALA A 236 -44.80 25.45 -16.53
CA ALA A 236 -46.15 25.63 -15.97
C ALA A 236 -46.13 25.59 -14.43
N GLY A 237 -46.42 26.74 -13.81
CA GLY A 237 -47.05 26.82 -12.49
C GLY A 237 -46.25 26.36 -11.27
N ASN A 238 -46.74 26.80 -10.10
CA ASN A 238 -46.22 26.53 -8.76
C ASN A 238 -45.79 25.06 -8.59
N VAL A 239 -44.47 24.80 -8.60
CA VAL A 239 -43.92 23.45 -8.41
C VAL A 239 -44.02 23.11 -6.93
N SER A 240 -45.18 22.57 -6.54
CA SER A 240 -45.40 21.97 -5.22
C SER A 240 -44.28 20.97 -4.92
N MET A 241 -43.58 21.14 -3.80
CA MET A 241 -42.59 20.18 -3.29
C MET A 241 -43.27 18.92 -2.69
N GLY A 242 -44.17 18.28 -3.43
CA GLY A 242 -44.78 17.01 -3.08
C GLY A 242 -45.22 16.30 -4.37
N SER A 243 -44.95 15.02 -4.63
CA SER A 243 -44.55 13.91 -3.77
C SER A 243 -43.74 12.89 -4.56
N GLY A 244 -42.77 12.25 -3.91
CA GLY A 244 -42.20 10.98 -4.37
C GLY A 244 -40.98 11.12 -5.29
N ILE A 245 -39.90 10.45 -4.91
CA ILE A 245 -38.83 10.09 -5.83
C ILE A 245 -39.45 9.21 -6.94
N PRO A 246 -39.13 9.42 -8.23
CA PRO A 246 -39.70 8.61 -9.31
C PRO A 246 -39.20 7.17 -9.19
N PHE A 247 -40.04 6.30 -8.63
CA PHE A 247 -39.72 4.89 -8.40
C PHE A 247 -40.80 4.01 -9.04
N ASP A 248 -40.44 3.30 -10.11
CA ASP A 248 -41.26 2.26 -10.71
C ASP A 248 -40.74 0.89 -10.26
N LYS A 249 -41.50 0.21 -9.41
CA LYS A 249 -41.13 -1.08 -8.83
C LYS A 249 -40.92 -2.16 -9.91
N SER A 250 -41.70 -2.14 -11.00
CA SER A 250 -41.61 -3.13 -12.08
C SER A 250 -40.35 -2.91 -12.91
N SER A 251 -40.06 -1.65 -13.24
CA SER A 251 -38.85 -1.29 -13.98
C SER A 251 -37.59 -1.52 -13.12
N TYR A 252 -37.60 -1.12 -11.84
CA TYR A 252 -36.50 -1.37 -10.92
C TYR A 252 -36.20 -2.86 -10.75
N GLY A 253 -37.24 -3.70 -10.58
CA GLY A 253 -37.06 -5.14 -10.44
C GLY A 253 -36.37 -5.78 -11.66
N LYS A 254 -36.71 -5.33 -12.88
CA LYS A 254 -36.06 -5.79 -14.12
C LYS A 254 -34.59 -5.37 -14.16
N MET A 255 -34.28 -4.12 -13.78
CA MET A 255 -32.91 -3.62 -13.75
C MET A 255 -32.07 -4.32 -12.68
N LEU A 256 -32.64 -4.59 -11.51
CA LEU A 256 -31.97 -5.31 -10.43
C LEU A 256 -31.61 -6.73 -10.86
N ALA A 257 -32.56 -7.47 -11.46
CA ALA A 257 -32.30 -8.81 -11.97
C ALA A 257 -31.20 -8.81 -13.05
N ALA A 258 -31.23 -7.85 -13.97
CA ALA A 258 -30.22 -7.71 -15.01
C ALA A 258 -28.82 -7.42 -14.43
N VAL A 259 -28.71 -6.50 -13.47
CA VAL A 259 -27.44 -6.14 -12.81
C VAL A 259 -26.88 -7.32 -12.01
N MET A 260 -27.71 -8.00 -11.22
CA MET A 260 -27.23 -9.16 -10.44
C MET A 260 -26.83 -10.33 -11.33
N ALA A 261 -27.54 -10.55 -12.44
CA ALA A 261 -27.16 -11.55 -13.42
C ALA A 261 -25.82 -11.19 -14.11
N SER A 262 -25.62 -9.92 -14.47
CA SER A 262 -24.35 -9.50 -15.08
C SER A 262 -23.18 -9.61 -14.11
N VAL A 263 -23.38 -9.26 -12.84
CA VAL A 263 -22.38 -9.46 -11.78
C VAL A 263 -22.00 -10.93 -11.66
N ALA A 264 -22.97 -11.85 -11.60
CA ALA A 264 -22.72 -13.27 -11.50
C ALA A 264 -21.95 -13.83 -12.71
N VAL A 265 -22.31 -13.38 -13.92
CA VAL A 265 -21.60 -13.76 -15.16
C VAL A 265 -20.16 -13.26 -15.16
N VAL A 266 -19.92 -12.01 -14.73
CA VAL A 266 -18.56 -11.46 -14.67
C VAL A 266 -17.69 -12.22 -13.67
N PHE A 267 -18.20 -12.54 -12.49
CA PHE A 267 -17.45 -13.37 -11.54
C PHE A 267 -17.18 -14.77 -12.07
N ALA A 268 -18.16 -15.42 -12.69
CA ALA A 268 -17.96 -16.74 -13.29
C ALA A 268 -16.88 -16.73 -14.37
N VAL A 269 -16.87 -15.71 -15.25
CA VAL A 269 -15.84 -15.55 -16.28
C VAL A 269 -14.48 -15.20 -15.67
N ALA A 270 -14.42 -14.33 -14.66
CA ALA A 270 -13.18 -13.97 -13.96
C ALA A 270 -12.51 -15.21 -13.34
N VAL A 271 -13.28 -16.05 -12.64
CA VAL A 271 -12.78 -17.28 -12.04
C VAL A 271 -12.35 -18.28 -13.12
N ALA A 272 -13.21 -18.52 -14.12
CA ALA A 272 -12.99 -19.58 -15.10
C ALA A 272 -11.93 -19.25 -16.16
N ALA A 273 -11.80 -18.00 -16.59
CA ALA A 273 -10.92 -17.58 -17.68
C ALA A 273 -9.62 -16.92 -17.20
N PHE A 274 -9.61 -16.33 -16.00
CA PHE A 274 -8.47 -15.55 -15.49
C PHE A 274 -7.90 -16.07 -14.18
N GLY A 275 -8.41 -17.19 -13.65
CA GLY A 275 -7.92 -17.78 -12.40
C GLY A 275 -8.13 -16.89 -11.18
N TYR A 276 -9.15 -16.03 -11.22
CA TYR A 276 -9.45 -15.09 -10.15
C TYR A 276 -9.93 -15.82 -8.88
N GLU A 277 -9.32 -15.50 -7.74
CA GLU A 277 -9.78 -15.96 -6.43
C GLU A 277 -10.74 -14.92 -5.83
N MET A 278 -11.98 -15.33 -5.57
CA MET A 278 -12.96 -14.44 -4.95
C MET A 278 -12.55 -14.10 -3.53
N THR A 279 -12.34 -12.82 -3.25
CA THR A 279 -12.07 -12.33 -1.91
C THR A 279 -13.36 -12.27 -1.10
N SER A 280 -13.24 -12.33 0.22
CA SER A 280 -14.39 -12.18 1.13
C SER A 280 -15.08 -10.81 1.01
N ALA A 281 -14.46 -9.83 0.33
CA ALA A 281 -15.00 -8.50 0.12
C ALA A 281 -15.88 -8.39 -1.15
N ASP A 282 -15.70 -9.27 -2.13
CA ASP A 282 -16.35 -9.13 -3.44
C ASP A 282 -17.85 -9.43 -3.38
N VAL A 283 -18.24 -10.41 -2.58
CA VAL A 283 -19.64 -10.81 -2.41
C VAL A 283 -20.43 -9.74 -1.63
N PRO A 284 -20.01 -9.28 -0.44
CA PRO A 284 -20.71 -8.21 0.27
C PRO A 284 -20.73 -6.90 -0.53
N GLY A 285 -19.62 -6.55 -1.18
CA GLY A 285 -19.50 -5.34 -1.98
C GLY A 285 -20.49 -5.30 -3.14
N SER A 286 -20.59 -6.41 -3.89
CA SER A 286 -21.49 -6.51 -5.03
C SER A 286 -22.96 -6.52 -4.62
N LEU A 287 -23.28 -7.14 -3.48
CA LEU A 287 -24.64 -7.14 -2.91
C LEU A 287 -25.10 -5.75 -2.46
N LEU A 288 -24.18 -4.89 -2.03
CA LEU A 288 -24.49 -3.52 -1.63
C LEU A 288 -24.50 -2.55 -2.82
N ALA A 289 -23.57 -2.68 -3.77
CA ALA A 289 -23.46 -1.78 -4.91
C ALA A 289 -24.49 -2.08 -6.01
N GLY A 290 -24.84 -3.35 -6.22
CA GLY A 290 -25.78 -3.79 -7.26
C GLY A 290 -27.15 -3.10 -7.19
N PRO A 291 -27.81 -3.04 -6.02
CA PRO A 291 -29.08 -2.33 -5.86
C PRO A 291 -29.01 -0.83 -6.16
N VAL A 292 -27.90 -0.16 -5.85
CA VAL A 292 -27.70 1.28 -6.11
C VAL A 292 -27.50 1.53 -7.60
N LEU A 293 -26.71 0.69 -8.27
CA LEU A 293 -26.54 0.75 -9.72
C LEU A 293 -27.85 0.47 -10.46
N ALA A 294 -28.60 -0.54 -10.03
CA ALA A 294 -29.91 -0.85 -10.59
C ALA A 294 -30.89 0.33 -10.47
N TYR A 295 -30.82 1.07 -9.36
CA TYR A 295 -31.63 2.26 -9.15
C TYR A 295 -31.24 3.39 -10.11
N LEU A 296 -29.94 3.63 -10.29
CA LEU A 296 -29.44 4.59 -11.27
C LEU A 296 -29.87 4.23 -12.70
N LEU A 297 -29.74 2.96 -13.11
CA LEU A 297 -30.14 2.50 -14.44
C LEU A 297 -31.65 2.61 -14.65
N HIS A 298 -32.44 2.32 -13.62
CA HIS A 298 -33.89 2.52 -13.64
C HIS A 298 -34.26 4.00 -13.92
N LEU A 299 -33.51 4.96 -13.39
CA LEU A 299 -33.73 6.38 -13.68
C LEU A 299 -33.33 6.75 -15.12
N LEU A 300 -32.24 6.18 -15.62
CA LEU A 300 -31.69 6.53 -16.93
C LEU A 300 -32.40 5.85 -18.11
N VAL A 301 -33.06 4.72 -17.90
CA VAL A 301 -33.74 3.95 -18.95
C VAL A 301 -35.26 4.03 -18.75
N PRO A 302 -35.99 4.85 -19.53
CA PRO A 302 -37.44 4.92 -19.43
C PRO A 302 -38.07 3.58 -19.83
N SER A 303 -38.79 2.95 -18.91
CA SER A 303 -39.64 1.80 -19.26
C SER A 303 -40.77 2.28 -20.15
N ARG A 304 -40.82 1.79 -21.40
CA ARG A 304 -42.02 1.94 -22.22
C ARG A 304 -43.16 1.24 -21.50
N LYS A 305 -44.14 2.00 -21.01
CA LYS A 305 -45.45 1.45 -20.73
C LYS A 305 -46.06 1.14 -22.10
N GLU A 306 -46.14 -0.14 -22.44
CA GLU A 306 -46.94 -0.58 -23.57
C GLU A 306 -48.40 -0.32 -23.16
N GLY A 307 -49.02 0.64 -23.87
CA GLY A 307 -50.47 0.79 -23.92
C GLY A 307 -51.01 0.03 -25.12
#